data_AF-A0A356AY61-F1
#
_entry.id   AF-A0A356AY61-F1
#
_cell.length_a   1.000
_cell.length_b   1.000
_cell.length_c   1.000
_cell.angle_alpha   90.00
_cell.angle_beta   90.00
_cell.angle_gamma   90.00
#
_symmetry.space_group_name_H-M   'P 1'
#
loop_
_entity.id
_entity.type
_entity.pdbx_description
1 polymer ?
#
loop_
_entity_poly.entity_id
_entity_poly.type
_entity_poly.pdbx_seq_one_letter_code
_entity_poly.pdbx_strand_id
1 'polypeptide(L)'
;MVVRDCDYPRKFSDPHARWGWDSYHERWFYGYMEYILSVYNDELKCDLPLYLRMVQASRHDSVSAVVSLAEARKLYPDFKFGSFCADSASDNYPTYELLHEWEMNAFIPLNEKNKGHYSYPPHVTVDDNGVPICMGGHTMVNWGFNPDRCRIKYRCPLVTGNVKSCSCKQDCWQMHLHKAGLGSSSFHRCSQKK
;
A
#
# COMPACT_ATOMS: atom_id res chain seq x y z
N MET A 1 23.85 5.72 14.48
CA MET A 1 24.42 6.79 15.32
C MET A 1 23.36 7.85 15.51
N VAL A 2 22.77 7.94 16.70
CA VAL A 2 21.73 8.92 17.01
C VAL A 2 22.39 10.27 17.30
N VAL A 3 22.10 11.27 16.49
CA VAL A 3 22.69 12.62 16.61
C VAL A 3 21.93 13.38 17.69
N ARG A 4 22.65 13.87 18.73
CA ARG A 4 22.12 14.82 19.72
C ARG A 4 22.34 16.26 19.25
N ASP A 5 21.48 17.17 19.69
CA ASP A 5 21.55 18.62 19.45
C ASP A 5 22.93 19.15 19.86
N CYS A 6 23.69 19.55 18.85
CA CYS A 6 25.07 20.00 18.99
C CYS A 6 25.38 20.80 17.72
N ASP A 7 25.74 22.06 17.92
CA ASP A 7 25.92 23.05 16.85
C ASP A 7 27.34 23.04 16.24
N TYR A 8 28.20 22.13 16.69
CA TYR A 8 29.56 22.04 16.17
C TYR A 8 29.57 21.45 14.74
N PRO A 9 30.37 22.01 13.81
CA PRO A 9 30.56 21.44 12.49
C PRO A 9 31.06 19.99 12.58
N ARG A 10 30.23 19.04 12.16
CA ARG A 10 30.57 17.62 12.14
C ARG A 10 31.22 17.25 10.81
N LYS A 11 32.35 16.54 10.88
CA LYS A 11 32.94 15.88 9.71
C LYS A 11 32.22 14.56 9.49
N PHE A 12 31.47 14.47 8.40
CA PHE A 12 30.90 13.22 7.92
C PHE A 12 31.92 12.55 7.00
N SER A 13 32.47 11.42 7.42
CA SER A 13 33.59 10.76 6.75
C SER A 13 33.17 9.86 5.59
N ASP A 14 31.92 9.40 5.58
CA ASP A 14 31.41 8.50 4.55
C ASP A 14 30.70 9.31 3.44
N PRO A 15 31.28 9.44 2.23
CA PRO A 15 30.68 10.20 1.15
C PRO A 15 29.42 9.53 0.54
N HIS A 16 29.16 8.26 0.85
CA HIS A 16 28.01 7.51 0.34
C HIS A 16 26.81 7.54 1.30
N ALA A 17 27.03 7.87 2.57
CA ALA A 17 25.95 8.06 3.53
C ALA A 17 25.10 9.30 3.20
N ARG A 18 23.82 9.27 3.58
CA ARG A 18 22.88 10.38 3.35
C ARG A 18 22.10 10.67 4.63
N TRP A 19 21.45 11.82 4.66
CA TRP A 19 20.51 12.17 5.73
C TRP A 19 19.15 11.51 5.47
N GLY A 20 18.56 10.94 6.52
CA GLY A 20 17.22 10.37 6.51
C GLY A 20 16.41 10.83 7.71
N TRP A 21 15.09 10.75 7.60
CA TRP A 21 14.16 11.03 8.68
C TRP A 21 13.75 9.72 9.35
N ASP A 22 14.03 9.58 10.63
CA ASP A 22 13.53 8.51 11.47
C ASP A 22 12.21 8.97 12.10
N SER A 23 11.09 8.47 11.57
CA SER A 23 9.76 8.85 12.06
C SER A 23 9.43 8.28 13.44
N TYR A 24 10.10 7.21 13.87
CA TYR A 24 9.85 6.62 15.18
C TYR A 24 10.49 7.47 16.29
N HIS A 25 11.70 7.98 16.04
CA HIS A 25 12.43 8.84 16.98
C HIS A 25 12.28 10.34 16.70
N GLU A 26 11.45 10.71 15.71
CA GLU A 26 11.20 12.06 15.20
C GLU A 26 12.48 12.89 15.01
N ARG A 27 13.47 12.31 14.33
CA ARG A 27 14.78 12.97 14.16
C ARG A 27 15.45 12.65 12.84
N TRP A 28 16.32 13.57 12.44
CA TRP A 28 17.24 13.33 11.33
C TRP A 28 18.44 12.50 11.79
N PHE A 29 18.84 11.56 10.96
CA PHE A 29 20.07 10.79 11.14
C PHE A 29 20.87 10.73 9.84
N TYR A 30 22.19 10.68 9.96
CA TYR A 30 23.10 10.53 8.83
C TYR A 30 23.65 9.12 8.81
N GLY A 31 23.47 8.40 7.71
CA GLY A 31 23.97 7.04 7.58
C GLY A 31 23.18 6.20 6.59
N TYR A 32 22.87 4.99 7.03
CA TYR A 32 22.20 3.94 6.27
C TYR A 32 21.05 3.36 7.07
N MET A 33 20.12 2.75 6.34
CA MET A 33 19.10 1.84 6.87
C MET A 33 19.41 0.44 6.39
N GLU A 34 18.97 -0.53 7.18
CA GLU A 34 19.06 -1.95 6.86
C GLU A 34 17.69 -2.46 6.46
N TYR A 35 17.64 -3.23 5.37
CA TYR A 35 16.45 -3.95 4.94
C TYR A 35 16.77 -5.44 4.89
N ILE A 36 16.02 -6.24 5.64
CA ILE A 36 16.22 -7.69 5.76
C ILE A 36 15.01 -8.39 5.19
N LEU A 37 15.24 -9.35 4.30
CA LEU A 37 14.26 -10.35 3.91
C LEU A 37 14.54 -11.62 4.69
N SER A 38 13.52 -12.10 5.39
CA SER A 38 13.54 -13.36 6.11
C SER A 38 12.51 -14.32 5.53
N VAL A 39 12.76 -15.61 5.67
CA VAL A 39 11.82 -16.67 5.33
C VAL A 39 11.53 -17.50 6.57
N TYR A 40 10.29 -17.93 6.72
CA TYR A 40 9.96 -18.88 7.77
C TYR A 40 10.41 -20.28 7.35
N ASN A 41 11.18 -20.95 8.21
CA ASN A 41 11.57 -22.34 8.03
C ASN A 41 10.61 -23.25 8.81
N ASP A 42 9.85 -24.07 8.06
CA ASP A 42 8.85 -24.95 8.65
C ASP A 42 9.42 -26.07 9.53
N GLU A 43 10.67 -26.50 9.31
CA GLU A 43 11.28 -27.57 10.09
C GLU A 43 11.84 -27.04 11.41
N LEU A 44 12.60 -25.96 11.35
CA LEU A 44 13.24 -25.32 12.50
C LEU A 44 12.28 -24.43 13.30
N LYS A 45 11.09 -24.14 12.75
CA LYS A 45 10.07 -23.27 13.34
C LYS A 45 10.60 -21.89 13.69
N CYS A 46 11.47 -21.34 12.83
CA CYS A 46 12.09 -20.04 13.03
C CYS A 46 12.22 -19.25 11.73
N ASP A 47 12.35 -17.94 11.86
CA ASP A 47 12.66 -17.05 10.74
C ASP A 47 14.17 -17.08 10.46
N LEU A 48 14.52 -17.35 9.21
CA LEU A 48 15.91 -17.34 8.74
C LEU A 48 16.13 -16.12 7.85
N PRO A 49 17.19 -15.32 8.08
CA PRO A 49 17.53 -14.22 7.18
C PRO A 49 17.98 -14.80 5.84
N LEU A 50 17.29 -14.39 4.77
CA LEU A 50 17.58 -14.81 3.41
C LEU A 50 18.44 -13.78 2.69
N TYR A 51 18.19 -12.49 2.92
CA TYR A 51 18.89 -11.42 2.22
C TYR A 51 18.95 -10.16 3.08
N LEU A 52 20.08 -9.46 3.03
CA LEU A 52 20.34 -8.24 3.78
C LEU A 52 20.85 -7.17 2.82
N ARG A 53 20.26 -5.98 2.90
CA ARG A 53 20.68 -4.81 2.13
C ARG A 53 20.84 -3.60 3.01
N MET A 54 21.99 -2.94 2.88
CA MET A 54 22.15 -1.59 3.38
C MET A 54 21.76 -0.58 2.30
N VAL A 55 20.87 0.35 2.65
CA VAL A 55 20.44 1.45 1.79
C VAL A 55 20.77 2.78 2.45
N GLN A 56 20.93 3.84 1.67
CA GLN A 56 21.12 5.19 2.21
C GLN A 56 19.93 5.59 3.09
N ALA A 57 20.17 6.35 4.17
CA ALA A 57 19.14 6.74 5.13
C ALA A 57 17.92 7.46 4.52
N SER A 58 18.10 8.16 3.40
CA SER A 58 17.01 8.86 2.70
C SER A 58 16.08 7.91 1.92
N ARG A 59 16.38 6.61 1.85
CA ARG A 59 15.64 5.65 1.04
C ARG A 59 14.38 5.21 1.77
N HIS A 60 13.24 5.35 1.11
CA HIS A 60 11.96 4.88 1.64
C HIS A 60 11.85 3.34 1.62
N ASP A 61 11.24 2.76 2.66
CA ASP A 61 11.17 1.32 2.88
C ASP A 61 10.48 0.56 1.73
N SER A 62 9.42 1.13 1.13
CA SER A 62 8.77 0.51 -0.02
C SER A 62 9.69 0.30 -1.22
N VAL A 63 10.63 1.23 -1.45
CA VAL A 63 11.59 1.11 -2.54
C VAL A 63 12.65 0.07 -2.18
N SER A 64 13.09 0.07 -0.92
CA SER A 64 14.01 -0.94 -0.39
C SER A 64 13.43 -2.35 -0.49
N ALA A 65 12.13 -2.52 -0.23
CA ALA A 65 11.41 -3.78 -0.34
C ALA A 65 11.46 -4.35 -1.76
N VAL A 66 11.05 -3.55 -2.75
CA VAL A 66 11.04 -3.95 -4.18
C VAL A 66 12.44 -4.33 -4.66
N VAL A 67 13.44 -3.50 -4.36
CA VAL A 67 14.83 -3.75 -4.78
C VAL A 67 15.39 -5.01 -4.11
N SER A 68 15.16 -5.16 -2.80
CA SER A 68 15.65 -6.31 -2.05
C SER A 68 15.01 -7.61 -2.54
N LEU A 69 13.70 -7.61 -2.82
CA LEU A 69 13.00 -8.79 -3.33
C LEU A 69 13.50 -9.19 -4.72
N ALA A 70 13.75 -8.21 -5.60
CA ALA A 70 14.32 -8.46 -6.92
C ALA A 70 15.73 -9.07 -6.85
N GLU A 71 16.58 -8.53 -5.99
CA GLU A 71 17.93 -9.05 -5.81
C GLU A 71 17.94 -10.42 -5.15
N ALA A 72 17.10 -10.66 -4.13
CA ALA A 72 16.94 -11.98 -3.52
C ALA A 72 16.47 -13.02 -4.54
N ARG A 73 15.48 -12.70 -5.37
CA ARG A 73 15.02 -13.60 -6.44
C ARG A 73 16.12 -13.93 -7.45
N LYS A 74 17.00 -12.98 -7.74
CA LYS A 74 18.16 -13.20 -8.62
C LYS A 74 19.23 -14.07 -7.95
N LEU A 75 19.46 -13.90 -6.65
CA LEU A 75 20.44 -14.69 -5.88
C LEU A 75 20.00 -16.13 -5.68
N TYR A 76 18.70 -16.37 -5.58
CA TYR A 76 18.11 -17.69 -5.33
C TYR A 76 17.20 -18.12 -6.48
N PRO A 77 17.74 -18.43 -7.68
CA PRO A 77 16.93 -18.73 -8.87
C PRO A 77 16.06 -19.98 -8.71
N ASP A 78 16.49 -20.94 -7.90
CA ASP A 78 15.75 -22.18 -7.63
C ASP A 78 14.72 -22.03 -6.50
N PHE A 79 14.80 -20.94 -5.72
CA PHE A 79 13.89 -20.70 -4.61
C PHE A 79 12.61 -20.01 -5.11
N LYS A 80 11.46 -20.68 -4.92
CA LYS A 80 10.16 -20.13 -5.31
C LYS A 80 9.57 -19.30 -4.17
N PHE A 81 9.54 -18.00 -4.37
CA PHE A 81 8.83 -17.08 -3.49
C PHE A 81 7.34 -17.15 -3.81
N GLY A 82 6.52 -17.71 -2.93
CA GLY A 82 5.07 -17.84 -3.13
C GLY A 82 4.23 -16.72 -2.49
N SER A 83 4.77 -16.10 -1.44
CA SER A 83 4.07 -15.07 -0.66
C SER A 83 5.05 -14.02 -0.18
N PHE A 84 4.59 -12.79 -0.06
CA PHE A 84 5.34 -11.67 0.48
C PHE A 84 4.55 -11.03 1.63
N CYS A 85 5.17 -10.99 2.81
CA CYS A 85 4.64 -10.35 3.99
C CYS A 85 5.45 -9.08 4.27
N ALA A 86 4.76 -7.95 4.42
CA ALA A 86 5.41 -6.69 4.76
C ALA A 86 4.46 -5.80 5.58
N ASP A 87 4.99 -4.75 6.19
CA ASP A 87 4.19 -3.75 6.88
C ASP A 87 3.47 -2.80 5.91
N SER A 88 2.66 -1.90 6.47
CA SER A 88 1.89 -0.94 5.70
C SER A 88 2.72 0.13 5.00
N ALA A 89 4.03 0.25 5.25
CA ALA A 89 4.89 1.11 4.44
C ALA A 89 5.03 0.56 3.00
N SER A 90 4.76 -0.73 2.80
CA SER A 90 4.76 -1.40 1.50
C SER A 90 3.40 -1.36 0.78
N ASP A 91 2.35 -0.78 1.37
CA ASP A 91 1.04 -0.56 0.75
C ASP A 91 1.12 0.54 -0.33
N ASN A 92 1.58 0.14 -1.51
CA ASN A 92 1.65 0.98 -2.69
C ASN A 92 1.50 0.13 -3.96
N TYR A 93 0.99 0.75 -5.03
CA TYR A 93 0.72 0.07 -6.30
C TYR A 93 1.94 -0.67 -6.88
N PRO A 94 3.14 -0.06 -6.97
CA PRO A 94 4.32 -0.76 -7.49
C PRO A 94 4.64 -2.08 -6.79
N THR A 95 4.49 -2.17 -5.46
CA THR A 95 4.67 -3.43 -4.73
C THR A 95 3.69 -4.49 -5.24
N TYR A 96 2.40 -4.16 -5.30
CA TYR A 96 1.37 -5.12 -5.72
C TYR A 96 1.51 -5.53 -7.18
N GLU A 97 1.88 -4.60 -8.06
CA GLU A 97 2.15 -4.88 -9.48
C GLU A 97 3.30 -5.87 -9.62
N LEU A 98 4.42 -5.65 -8.91
CA LEU A 98 5.57 -6.56 -8.92
C LEU A 98 5.19 -7.97 -8.43
N LEU A 99 4.49 -8.05 -7.30
CA LEU A 99 4.07 -9.32 -6.73
C LEU A 99 3.11 -10.06 -7.67
N HIS A 100 2.22 -9.34 -8.34
CA HIS A 100 1.34 -9.93 -9.34
C HIS A 100 2.11 -10.51 -10.53
N GLU A 101 3.02 -9.76 -11.13
CA GLU A 101 3.85 -10.22 -12.25
C GLU A 101 4.70 -11.45 -11.88
N TRP A 102 5.00 -11.61 -10.59
CA TRP A 102 5.77 -12.73 -10.07
C TRP A 102 4.93 -13.86 -9.47
N GLU A 103 3.61 -13.80 -9.64
CA GLU A 103 2.65 -14.78 -9.13
C GLU A 103 2.76 -15.00 -7.62
N MET A 104 3.02 -13.92 -6.87
CA MET A 104 3.20 -13.92 -5.42
C MET A 104 1.96 -13.37 -4.70
N ASN A 105 1.59 -14.00 -3.59
CA ASN A 105 0.53 -13.49 -2.72
C ASN A 105 1.03 -12.34 -1.84
N ALA A 106 0.27 -11.27 -1.73
CA ALA A 106 0.60 -10.12 -0.87
C ALA A 106 -0.14 -10.20 0.47
N PHE A 107 0.62 -10.19 1.56
CA PHE A 107 0.11 -10.04 2.94
C PHE A 107 0.64 -8.72 3.51
N ILE A 108 0.00 -7.62 3.11
CA ILE A 108 0.41 -6.25 3.42
C ILE A 108 -0.78 -5.53 4.06
N PRO A 109 -0.68 -5.05 5.32
CA PRO A 109 -1.70 -4.24 5.94
C PRO A 109 -1.90 -2.92 5.19
N LEU A 110 -3.14 -2.44 5.10
CA LEU A 110 -3.45 -1.15 4.50
C LEU A 110 -2.85 -0.01 5.32
N ASN A 111 -2.35 1.03 4.65
CA ASN A 111 -1.77 2.20 5.29
C ASN A 111 -2.85 3.18 5.75
N GLU A 112 -3.13 3.22 7.05
CA GLU A 112 -4.11 4.11 7.66
C GLU A 112 -3.79 5.61 7.51
N LYS A 113 -2.51 5.96 7.30
CA LYS A 113 -2.08 7.34 7.04
C LYS A 113 -2.46 7.78 5.63
N ASN A 114 -2.71 6.84 4.72
CA ASN A 114 -3.23 7.11 3.39
C ASN A 114 -4.73 7.40 3.47
N LYS A 115 -5.07 8.53 4.09
CA LYS A 115 -6.46 8.98 4.27
C LYS A 115 -7.12 9.37 2.94
N GLY A 116 -6.48 9.19 1.80
CA GLY A 116 -6.98 9.62 0.50
C GLY A 116 -7.21 11.13 0.42
N HIS A 117 -7.32 11.64 -0.80
CA HIS A 117 -7.88 12.98 -1.01
C HIS A 117 -9.37 12.80 -1.24
N TYR A 118 -10.16 12.68 -0.16
CA TYR A 118 -11.61 12.55 -0.28
C TYR A 118 -12.16 13.82 -0.93
N SER A 119 -12.51 13.70 -2.21
CA SER A 119 -13.17 14.76 -2.98
C SER A 119 -14.69 14.73 -2.77
N TYR A 120 -15.18 13.79 -1.96
CA TYR A 120 -16.58 13.45 -1.82
C TYR A 120 -17.07 13.63 -0.38
N PRO A 121 -18.37 13.89 -0.19
CA PRO A 121 -18.95 14.07 1.13
C PRO A 121 -18.68 12.87 2.05
N PRO A 122 -18.48 13.09 3.36
CA PRO A 122 -18.11 12.07 4.34
C PRO A 122 -19.19 11.02 4.62
N HIS A 123 -20.39 11.16 4.06
CA HIS A 123 -21.56 10.34 4.36
C HIS A 123 -21.68 9.08 3.48
N VAL A 124 -20.56 8.53 3.03
CA VAL A 124 -20.53 7.27 2.28
C VAL A 124 -20.04 6.18 3.22
N THR A 125 -20.95 5.33 3.66
CA THR A 125 -20.61 4.12 4.42
C THR A 125 -20.39 2.95 3.46
N VAL A 126 -19.93 1.82 3.99
CA VAL A 126 -19.71 0.60 3.23
C VAL A 126 -20.52 -0.52 3.91
N ASP A 127 -21.20 -1.35 3.14
CA ASP A 127 -21.91 -2.52 3.67
C ASP A 127 -20.96 -3.68 4.00
N ASP A 128 -21.50 -4.76 4.58
CA ASP A 128 -20.72 -5.94 4.99
C ASP A 128 -19.97 -6.60 3.82
N ASN A 129 -20.43 -6.41 2.59
CA ASN A 129 -19.82 -6.94 1.37
C ASN A 129 -18.78 -5.97 0.75
N GLY A 130 -18.47 -4.87 1.42
CA GLY A 130 -17.54 -3.89 0.91
C GLY A 130 -18.13 -2.98 -0.18
N VAL A 131 -19.45 -2.91 -0.34
CA VAL A 131 -20.12 -2.06 -1.34
C VAL A 131 -20.47 -0.70 -0.73
N PRO A 132 -20.11 0.42 -1.36
CA PRO A 132 -20.47 1.74 -0.87
C PRO A 132 -21.99 1.94 -0.80
N ILE A 133 -22.45 2.60 0.25
CA ILE A 133 -23.83 3.07 0.45
C ILE A 133 -23.82 4.59 0.27
N CYS A 134 -24.72 5.11 -0.56
CA CYS A 134 -24.81 6.56 -0.77
C CYS A 134 -25.50 7.25 0.42
N MET A 135 -25.44 8.59 0.45
CA MET A 135 -26.05 9.41 1.50
C MET A 135 -27.58 9.21 1.63
N GLY A 136 -28.24 8.79 0.55
CA GLY A 136 -29.65 8.44 0.54
C GLY A 136 -29.96 7.03 1.08
N GLY A 137 -28.96 6.32 1.62
CA GLY A 137 -29.12 4.97 2.18
C GLY A 137 -29.22 3.86 1.15
N HIS A 138 -28.91 4.12 -0.12
CA HIS A 138 -28.99 3.11 -1.18
C HIS A 138 -27.62 2.51 -1.49
N THR A 139 -27.56 1.19 -1.61
CA THR A 139 -26.38 0.46 -2.10
C THR A 139 -26.02 0.92 -3.51
N MET A 140 -24.76 1.28 -3.72
CA MET A 140 -24.29 1.78 -5.01
C MET A 140 -24.09 0.67 -6.03
N VAL A 141 -24.21 1.01 -7.31
CA VAL A 141 -24.10 0.08 -8.42
C VAL A 141 -22.66 0.00 -8.89
N ASN A 142 -22.11 -1.21 -8.96
CA ASN A 142 -20.80 -1.45 -9.56
C ASN A 142 -20.85 -1.06 -11.05
N TRP A 143 -20.02 -0.09 -11.43
CA TRP A 143 -19.95 0.52 -12.76
C TRP A 143 -18.66 0.14 -13.50
N GLY A 144 -18.10 -1.01 -13.15
CA GLY A 144 -16.91 -1.57 -13.79
C GLY A 144 -15.60 -1.07 -13.19
N PHE A 145 -14.52 -1.56 -13.78
CA PHE A 145 -13.16 -1.37 -13.30
C PHE A 145 -12.48 -0.21 -14.02
N ASN A 146 -11.76 0.64 -13.27
CA ASN A 146 -10.89 1.68 -13.79
C ASN A 146 -9.44 1.19 -13.85
N PRO A 147 -8.89 0.87 -15.04
CA PRO A 147 -7.51 0.41 -15.16
C PRO A 147 -6.51 1.47 -14.70
N ASP A 148 -6.67 2.73 -15.13
CA ASP A 148 -5.74 3.83 -14.83
C ASP A 148 -5.51 4.11 -13.35
N ARG A 149 -6.43 3.66 -12.49
CA ARG A 149 -6.35 3.89 -11.04
C ARG A 149 -6.59 2.61 -10.25
N CYS A 150 -6.49 1.45 -10.90
CA CYS A 150 -6.69 0.12 -10.31
C CYS A 150 -7.89 0.05 -9.33
N ARG A 151 -9.06 0.58 -9.69
CA ARG A 151 -10.19 0.73 -8.75
C ARG A 151 -11.55 0.42 -9.36
N ILE A 152 -12.47 -0.09 -8.55
CA ILE A 152 -13.86 -0.29 -8.95
C ILE A 152 -14.59 1.05 -8.90
N LYS A 153 -15.29 1.39 -9.98
CA LYS A 153 -16.18 2.55 -10.04
C LYS A 153 -17.53 2.14 -9.49
N TYR A 154 -18.10 2.96 -8.63
CA TYR A 154 -19.48 2.81 -8.17
C TYR A 154 -20.29 4.02 -8.62
N ARG A 155 -21.52 3.78 -9.07
CA ARG A 155 -22.45 4.83 -9.48
C ARG A 155 -23.72 4.83 -8.66
N CYS A 156 -24.31 6.02 -8.57
CA CYS A 156 -25.57 6.24 -7.87
C CYS A 156 -26.69 5.40 -8.52
N PRO A 157 -27.46 4.62 -7.74
CA PRO A 157 -28.52 3.76 -8.27
C PRO A 157 -29.67 4.54 -8.91
N LEU A 158 -29.88 5.81 -8.52
CA LEU A 158 -30.83 6.70 -9.20
C LEU A 158 -30.37 7.03 -10.63
N VAL A 159 -29.06 7.25 -10.83
CA VAL A 159 -28.49 7.57 -12.15
C VAL A 159 -28.50 6.35 -13.07
N THR A 160 -28.29 5.15 -12.52
CA THR A 160 -28.36 3.91 -13.29
C THR A 160 -29.79 3.40 -13.50
N GLY A 161 -30.80 4.05 -12.91
CA GLY A 161 -32.21 3.67 -13.03
C GLY A 161 -32.66 2.52 -12.13
N ASN A 162 -31.80 2.06 -11.20
CA ASN A 162 -32.12 0.99 -10.25
C ASN A 162 -33.07 1.47 -9.13
N VAL A 163 -33.13 2.78 -8.89
CA VAL A 163 -34.06 3.43 -7.95
C VAL A 163 -34.81 4.53 -8.68
N LYS A 164 -36.12 4.65 -8.44
CA LYS A 164 -37.00 5.60 -9.14
C LYS A 164 -36.93 7.02 -8.58
N SER A 165 -36.67 7.18 -7.28
CA SER A 165 -36.60 8.48 -6.61
C SER A 165 -35.65 8.42 -5.41
N CYS A 166 -34.95 9.51 -5.14
CA CYS A 166 -34.10 9.66 -3.96
C CYS A 166 -34.15 11.12 -3.48
N SER A 167 -34.24 11.33 -2.17
CA SER A 167 -34.24 12.65 -1.54
C SER A 167 -32.94 13.40 -1.75
N CYS A 168 -31.82 12.70 -1.88
CA CYS A 168 -30.49 13.28 -2.10
C CYS A 168 -30.15 13.54 -3.58
N LYS A 169 -31.15 13.62 -4.47
CA LYS A 169 -30.92 13.73 -5.94
C LYS A 169 -30.02 14.91 -6.32
N GLN A 170 -30.16 16.06 -5.66
CA GLN A 170 -29.37 17.25 -5.95
C GLN A 170 -27.92 17.12 -5.45
N ASP A 171 -27.71 16.48 -4.30
CA ASP A 171 -26.38 16.30 -3.69
C ASP A 171 -25.61 15.11 -4.28
N CYS A 172 -26.31 14.12 -4.85
CA CYS A 172 -25.72 12.93 -5.45
C CYS A 172 -25.08 13.16 -6.83
N TRP A 173 -25.36 14.29 -7.50
CA TRP A 173 -24.89 14.53 -8.88
C TRP A 173 -23.36 14.69 -8.98
N GLN A 174 -22.70 15.01 -7.85
CA GLN A 174 -21.25 15.06 -7.74
C GLN A 174 -20.60 13.70 -7.39
N MET A 175 -21.38 12.65 -7.11
CA MET A 175 -20.85 11.37 -6.62
C MET A 175 -20.45 10.42 -7.75
N HIS A 176 -19.24 10.59 -8.29
CA HIS A 176 -18.52 9.54 -9.00
C HIS A 176 -17.65 8.78 -8.00
N LEU A 177 -18.27 7.94 -7.17
CA LEU A 177 -17.54 7.27 -6.11
C LEU A 177 -16.59 6.22 -6.67
N HIS A 178 -15.37 6.32 -6.18
CA HIS A 178 -14.30 5.42 -6.51
C HIS A 178 -13.91 4.74 -5.22
N LYS A 179 -14.05 3.41 -5.14
CA LYS A 179 -13.57 2.68 -3.96
C LYS A 179 -12.04 2.76 -3.96
N ALA A 180 -11.47 3.67 -3.18
CA ALA A 180 -10.18 3.39 -2.54
C ALA A 180 -10.50 2.35 -1.45
N GLY A 181 -9.65 1.34 -1.30
CA GLY A 181 -9.90 0.19 -0.43
C GLY A 181 -10.28 0.59 0.99
N LEU A 182 -11.57 0.72 1.26
CA LEU A 182 -12.13 0.76 2.60
C LEU A 182 -12.54 -0.67 2.93
N GLY A 183 -11.95 -1.17 4.02
CA GLY A 183 -12.36 -2.24 4.93
C GLY A 183 -13.10 -3.46 4.37
N SER A 184 -12.67 -4.63 4.86
CA SER A 184 -13.08 -5.99 4.49
C SER A 184 -12.45 -6.50 3.18
N SER A 185 -11.40 -7.32 3.38
CA SER A 185 -11.04 -8.47 2.52
C SER A 185 -11.28 -8.30 1.01
N SER A 186 -10.81 -7.20 0.42
CA SER A 186 -10.92 -6.97 -1.03
C SER A 186 -9.60 -7.37 -1.70
N PHE A 187 -9.25 -8.64 -1.51
CA PHE A 187 -8.43 -9.39 -2.45
C PHE A 187 -8.99 -9.14 -3.88
N HIS A 188 -8.10 -8.88 -4.84
CA HIS A 188 -8.38 -8.90 -6.29
C HIS A 188 -9.24 -7.75 -6.87
N ARG A 189 -8.61 -6.89 -7.69
CA ARG A 189 -9.23 -6.52 -9.00
C ARG A 189 -8.36 -5.80 -10.03
N CYS A 190 -7.13 -5.37 -9.73
CA CYS A 190 -6.25 -4.86 -10.82
C CYS A 190 -5.65 -5.98 -11.69
N SER A 191 -5.55 -7.18 -11.12
CA SER A 191 -4.81 -8.32 -11.68
C SER A 191 -5.70 -9.38 -12.38
N GLN A 192 -7.03 -9.34 -12.21
CA GLN A 192 -7.95 -10.37 -12.76
C GLN A 192 -8.40 -10.12 -14.22
N LYS A 193 -7.52 -9.65 -15.09
CA LYS A 193 -7.80 -9.65 -16.54
C LYS A 193 -6.62 -10.20 -17.33
N LYS A 194 -6.48 -11.52 -17.32
CA LYS A 194 -6.50 -12.34 -18.55
C LYS A 194 -7.31 -13.60 -18.28
#